data_AF-A0A552X118-F1
#
_entry.id   AF-A0A552X118-F1
#
_cell.length_a   1.000
_cell.length_b   1.000
_cell.length_c   1.000
_cell.angle_alpha   90.00
_cell.angle_beta   90.00
_cell.angle_gamma   90.00
#
_symmetry.space_group_name_H-M   'P 1'
#
loop_
_entity.id
_entity.type
_entity.pdbx_description
1 polymer ?
#
loop_
_entity_poly.entity_id
_entity_poly.type
_entity_poly.pdbx_seq_one_letter_code
_entity_poly.pdbx_strand_id
1 'polypeptide(L)'
;MPFEIKQLSWHKRRRPTEVPQPVDIQVDDFRQEVNHACEVTVTFDNGEVLQMHGRVIQNPITGVWSVTAINGTGQSVLARYVGV
;
A
#
# COMPACT_ATOMS: atom_id res chain seq x y z
N MET A 1 0.53 -9.33 9.87
CA MET A 1 1.33 -10.07 8.88
C MET A 1 2.37 -9.12 8.30
N PRO A 2 3.63 -9.51 8.08
CA PRO A 2 4.64 -8.54 7.68
C PRO A 2 4.48 -8.17 6.21
N PHE A 3 4.35 -6.87 5.95
CA PHE A 3 4.35 -6.26 4.63
C PHE A 3 5.52 -5.27 4.53
N GLU A 4 6.13 -5.18 3.36
CA GLU A 4 7.18 -4.21 3.06
C GLU A 4 6.60 -3.12 2.15
N ILE A 5 6.56 -1.88 2.64
CA ILE A 5 6.07 -0.73 1.86
C ILE A 5 7.07 -0.43 0.74
N LYS A 6 6.61 -0.50 -0.51
CA LYS A 6 7.36 -0.01 -1.66
C LYS A 6 7.01 1.44 -1.89
N GLN A 7 7.94 2.33 -1.56
CA GLN A 7 7.81 3.73 -1.93
C GLN A 7 7.76 3.86 -3.46
N LEU A 8 6.61 4.30 -3.95
CA LEU A 8 6.43 4.60 -5.36
C LEU A 8 7.11 5.94 -5.63
N SER A 9 8.21 5.92 -6.38
CA SER A 9 8.94 7.14 -6.77
C SER A 9 8.20 7.99 -7.83
N TRP A 10 6.90 7.75 -8.03
CA TRP A 10 6.09 8.43 -9.03
C TRP A 10 5.66 9.82 -8.54
N HIS A 11 6.63 10.71 -8.39
CA HIS A 11 6.34 12.12 -8.19
C HIS A 11 5.87 12.71 -9.51
N LYS A 12 4.58 13.08 -9.61
CA LYS A 12 4.08 13.90 -10.73
C LYS A 12 4.93 15.18 -10.76
N ARG A 13 5.38 15.63 -11.94
CA ARG A 13 6.28 16.80 -12.16
C ARG A 13 5.71 18.15 -11.67
N ARG A 14 5.30 18.27 -10.41
CA ARG A 14 4.80 19.49 -9.78
C ARG A 14 5.57 19.63 -8.47
N ARG A 15 5.94 20.88 -8.12
CA ARG A 15 6.83 21.24 -7.00
C ARG A 15 6.68 20.30 -5.80
N PRO A 16 7.79 19.88 -5.15
CA PRO A 16 7.73 19.02 -3.97
C PRO A 16 7.07 19.80 -2.83
N THR A 17 5.75 19.63 -2.69
CA THR A 17 5.13 19.73 -1.37
C THR A 17 5.58 18.49 -0.61
N GLU A 18 5.98 18.64 0.66
CA GLU A 18 6.22 17.51 1.55
C GLU A 18 4.91 16.73 1.66
N VAL A 19 4.80 15.62 0.91
CA VAL A 19 3.67 14.70 1.01
C VAL A 19 4.05 13.68 2.08
N PRO A 20 3.20 13.45 3.09
CA PRO A 20 3.47 12.46 4.13
C PRO A 20 3.80 11.11 3.52
N GLN A 21 4.84 10.45 4.05
CA GLN A 21 5.28 9.14 3.58
C GLN A 21 4.69 8.03 4.45
N PRO A 22 4.20 6.94 3.83
CA PRO A 22 3.69 5.80 4.58
C PRO A 22 4.86 5.08 5.29
N VAL A 23 4.74 4.88 6.60
CA VAL A 23 5.75 4.24 7.46
C VAL A 23 5.30 2.89 8.01
N ASP A 24 3.98 2.66 8.11
CA ASP A 24 3.41 1.39 8.56
C ASP A 24 2.14 1.06 7.80
N ILE A 25 1.87 -0.24 7.66
CA ILE A 25 0.71 -0.77 6.95
C ILE A 25 0.15 -2.01 7.64
N GLN A 26 -1.15 -1.99 7.86
CA GLN A 26 -1.92 -3.11 8.36
C GLN A 26 -3.01 -3.48 7.35
N VAL A 27 -3.12 -4.76 7.03
CA VAL A 27 -4.13 -5.32 6.12
C VAL A 27 -4.90 -6.38 6.89
N ASP A 28 -6.13 -6.06 7.27
CA ASP A 28 -6.90 -6.86 8.24
C ASP A 28 -7.50 -8.13 7.63
N ASP A 29 -7.89 -8.07 6.36
CA ASP A 29 -8.58 -9.13 5.63
C ASP A 29 -7.75 -9.70 4.48
N PHE A 30 -6.42 -9.68 4.60
CA PHE A 30 -5.54 -10.19 3.55
C PHE A 30 -5.81 -11.66 3.20
N ARG A 31 -6.02 -11.94 1.90
CA ARG A 31 -6.09 -13.29 1.31
C ARG A 31 -5.21 -13.35 0.08
N GLN A 32 -4.50 -14.47 -0.11
CA GLN A 32 -3.73 -14.75 -1.33
C GLN A 32 -4.67 -15.13 -2.49
N GLU A 33 -5.58 -14.22 -2.82
CA GLU A 33 -6.55 -14.34 -3.90
C GLU A 33 -6.44 -13.10 -4.77
N VAL A 34 -6.23 -13.30 -6.07
CA VAL A 34 -6.06 -12.18 -7.01
C VAL A 34 -7.34 -11.35 -7.06
N ASN A 35 -7.20 -10.02 -7.00
CA ASN A 35 -8.31 -9.05 -6.94
C ASN A 35 -9.15 -9.10 -5.67
N HIS A 36 -8.72 -9.82 -4.63
CA HIS A 36 -9.38 -9.73 -3.32
C HIS A 36 -9.38 -8.28 -2.85
N ALA A 37 -10.58 -7.73 -2.61
CA ALA A 37 -10.73 -6.41 -2.02
C ALA A 37 -10.37 -6.51 -0.54
N CYS A 38 -9.59 -5.54 -0.06
CA CYS A 38 -9.14 -5.50 1.33
C CYS A 38 -9.22 -4.09 1.90
N GLU A 39 -9.37 -4.01 3.22
CA GLU A 39 -9.22 -2.76 3.96
C GLU A 39 -7.78 -2.65 4.48
N VAL A 40 -7.19 -1.48 4.26
CA VAL A 40 -5.79 -1.22 4.55
C VAL A 40 -5.71 0.01 5.44
N THR A 41 -5.14 -0.16 6.63
CA THR A 41 -4.80 0.96 7.51
C THR A 41 -3.35 1.33 7.28
N VAL A 42 -3.09 2.60 6.94
CA VAL A 42 -1.74 3.11 6.68
C VAL A 42 -1.43 4.23 7.68
N THR A 43 -0.29 4.12 8.34
CA THR A 43 0.27 5.18 9.18
C THR A 43 1.34 5.92 8.39
N PHE A 44 1.27 7.25 8.41
CA PHE A 44 2.23 8.15 7.77
C PHE A 44 3.22 8.74 8.78
N ASP A 45 4.36 9.22 8.28
CA ASP A 45 5.45 9.83 9.06
C ASP A 45 5.02 11.06 9.88
N ASN A 46 4.00 11.79 9.42
CA ASN A 46 3.37 12.90 10.15
C ASN A 46 2.46 12.45 11.31
N GLY A 47 2.31 11.14 11.53
CA GLY A 47 1.42 10.55 12.54
C GLY A 47 -0.04 10.40 12.07
N GLU A 48 -0.36 10.75 10.82
CA GLU A 48 -1.68 10.56 10.25
C GLU A 48 -1.94 9.07 9.99
N VAL A 49 -3.14 8.62 10.31
CA VAL A 49 -3.58 7.25 10.06
C VAL A 49 -4.78 7.31 9.12
N LEU A 50 -4.66 6.66 7.97
CA LEU A 50 -5.72 6.64 6.96
C LEU A 50 -6.16 5.22 6.68
N GLN A 51 -7.48 5.04 6.62
CA GLN A 51 -8.09 3.86 6.03
C GLN A 51 -8.14 4.03 4.51
N MET A 52 -7.71 2.99 3.81
CA MET A 52 -7.60 2.94 2.37
C MET A 52 -8.27 1.65 1.86
N HIS A 53 -8.86 1.73 0.68
CA HIS A 53 -9.37 0.54 0.01
C HIS A 53 -8.29 -0.03 -0.89
N GLY A 54 -8.01 -1.32 -0.69
CA GLY A 54 -6.95 -2.03 -1.38
C GLY A 54 -7.44 -3.20 -2.21
N ARG A 55 -6.53 -3.71 -3.04
CA ARG A 55 -6.66 -4.98 -3.75
C ARG A 55 -5.38 -5.78 -3.64
N VAL A 56 -5.56 -7.09 -3.48
CA VAL A 56 -4.46 -8.05 -3.55
C VAL A 56 -4.11 -8.31 -5.01
N ILE A 57 -2.82 -8.21 -5.31
CA ILE A 57 -2.25 -8.50 -6.62
C ILE A 57 -1.16 -9.55 -6.47
N GLN A 58 -0.99 -10.36 -7.51
CA GLN A 58 0.14 -11.27 -7.62
C GLN A 58 0.93 -10.90 -8.87
N ASN A 59 2.25 -10.82 -8.74
CA ASN A 59 3.11 -10.72 -9.89
C ASN A 59 3.16 -12.08 -10.61
N PRO A 60 2.72 -12.18 -11.89
CA PRO A 60 2.60 -13.47 -12.58
C PRO A 60 3.97 -14.09 -12.95
N ILE A 61 5.04 -13.31 -12.94
CA ILE A 61 6.40 -13.77 -13.29
C ILE A 61 7.14 -14.27 -12.05
N THR A 62 7.04 -13.54 -10.94
CA THR A 62 7.79 -13.81 -9.70
C THR A 62 6.95 -14.52 -8.63
N GLY A 63 5.64 -14.63 -8.82
CA GLY A 63 4.70 -15.20 -7.83
C GLY A 63 4.47 -14.33 -6.59
N VAL A 64 5.12 -13.16 -6.51
CA VAL A 64 5.10 -12.29 -5.33
C VAL A 64 3.72 -11.68 -5.13
N TRP A 65 3.18 -11.85 -3.92
CA TRP A 65 1.95 -11.21 -3.48
C TRP A 65 2.20 -9.78 -3.01
N SER A 66 1.28 -8.87 -3.32
CA SER A 66 1.34 -7.47 -2.90
C SER A 66 -0.07 -6.92 -2.73
N VAL A 67 -0.20 -5.84 -1.99
CA VAL A 67 -1.44 -5.08 -1.82
C VAL A 67 -1.22 -3.69 -2.40
N THR A 68 -2.14 -3.25 -3.25
CA THR A 68 -2.20 -1.86 -3.73
C THR A 68 -3.42 -1.20 -3.10
N ALA A 69 -3.25 -0.01 -2.52
CA ALA A 69 -4.33 0.73 -1.88
C ALA A 69 -4.33 2.20 -2.32
N ILE A 70 -5.52 2.80 -2.36
CA ILE A 70 -5.71 4.21 -2.73
C ILE A 70 -6.81 4.84 -1.85
N ASN A 71 -6.67 6.12 -1.52
CA ASN A 71 -7.68 6.88 -0.80
C ASN A 71 -8.35 7.93 -1.70
N GLY A 72 -9.38 8.61 -1.16
CA GLY A 72 -10.13 9.65 -1.90
C GLY A 72 -9.33 10.90 -2.27
N THR A 73 -8.18 11.14 -1.63
CA THR A 73 -7.29 12.27 -1.95
C THR A 73 -6.26 11.93 -3.04
N GLY A 74 -6.22 10.68 -3.50
CA GLY A 74 -5.33 10.20 -4.56
C GLY A 74 -3.94 9.77 -4.06
N GLN A 75 -3.74 9.63 -2.75
CA GLN A 75 -2.55 8.97 -2.20
C GLN A 75 -2.68 7.46 -2.42
N SER A 76 -1.58 6.83 -2.82
CA SER A 76 -1.55 5.39 -3.09
C SER A 76 -0.35 4.75 -2.42
N VAL A 77 -0.53 3.50 -2.00
CA VAL A 77 0.50 2.70 -1.33
C VAL A 77 0.57 1.33 -2.02
N LEU A 78 1.79 0.87 -2.25
CA LEU A 78 2.06 -0.49 -2.68
C LEU A 78 2.85 -1.18 -1.57
N ALA A 79 2.37 -2.33 -1.11
CA ALA A 79 3.05 -3.10 -0.08
C ALA A 79 3.24 -4.54 -0.53
N ARG A 80 4.46 -5.04 -0.43
CA ARG A 80 4.81 -6.41 -0.76
C ARG A 80 4.56 -7.31 0.43
N TYR A 81 3.91 -8.45 0.23
CA TYR A 81 3.81 -9.48 1.25
C TYR A 81 5.17 -10.17 1.43
N VAL A 82 5.67 -10.20 2.67
CA VAL A 82 6.95 -10.84 3.03
C VAL A 82 6.77 -11.98 4.04
N GLY A 83 5.53 -12.43 4.27
CA GLY A 83 5.26 -13.60 5.10
C GLY A 83 5.84 -14.87 4.46
N VAL A 84 6.70 -15.53 5.22
CA VAL A 84 7.31 -16.85 4.94
C VAL A 84 6.25 -17.93 5.09
#